data_AF-A0A2M8Y6P5-F1
#
_entry.id   AF-A0A2M8Y6P5-F1
#
_cell.length_a   1.000
_cell.length_b   1.000
_cell.length_c   1.000
_cell.angle_alpha   90.00
_cell.angle_beta   90.00
_cell.angle_gamma   90.00
#
_symmetry.space_group_name_H-M   'P 1'
#
loop_
_entity.id
_entity.type
_entity.pdbx_description
1 polymer ?
#
loop_
_entity_poly.entity_id
_entity_poly.type
_entity_poly.pdbx_seq_one_letter_code
_entity_poly.pdbx_strand_id
1 'polypeptide(L)'
;MLSNIKINFQNTKRAMVKAYSLTEILIVLCIIGILLLMVLPNQTSVIGQAKAIEAQAMLNQVYGLEKSHFYRHSKYSSNLEELGFEPELTVDEGGQAVYKIEIVEASNDSFLARATATSDLDGDGIFNTWEIDSKKMLTEVTKE
;
A
#
# COMPACT_ATOMS: atom_id res chain seq x y z
N MET A 1 9.34 -34.91 82.62
CA MET A 1 9.77 -33.75 81.82
C MET A 1 8.91 -33.70 80.56
N LEU A 2 7.70 -33.15 80.66
CA LEU A 2 6.82 -32.93 79.50
C LEU A 2 6.28 -31.51 79.61
N SER A 3 6.95 -30.57 78.95
CA SER A 3 6.52 -29.18 78.89
C SER A 3 5.54 -28.99 77.74
N ASN A 4 4.38 -28.44 78.08
CA ASN A 4 3.26 -28.10 77.21
C ASN A 4 3.67 -27.25 76.00
N ILE A 5 3.35 -27.73 74.78
CA ILE A 5 3.34 -26.93 73.56
C ILE A 5 1.96 -26.28 73.46
N LYS A 6 1.87 -24.96 73.63
CA LYS A 6 0.67 -24.18 73.28
C LYS A 6 0.82 -23.69 71.84
N ILE A 7 -0.02 -24.21 70.95
CA ILE A 7 -0.15 -23.72 69.57
C ILE A 7 -1.08 -22.49 69.60
N ASN A 8 -0.55 -21.32 69.28
CA ASN A 8 -1.33 -20.08 69.14
C ASN A 8 -1.92 -20.01 67.73
N PHE A 9 -3.23 -20.13 67.60
CA PHE A 9 -3.95 -19.90 66.35
C PHE A 9 -4.23 -18.40 66.23
N GLN A 10 -3.39 -17.66 65.49
CA GLN A 10 -3.65 -16.25 65.22
C GLN A 10 -4.81 -16.12 64.21
N ASN A 11 -5.88 -15.45 64.63
CA ASN A 11 -7.09 -15.25 63.83
C ASN A 11 -6.87 -14.09 62.85
N THR A 12 -6.49 -14.39 61.60
CA THR A 12 -6.25 -13.37 60.56
C THR A 12 -7.57 -12.72 60.16
N LYS A 13 -7.78 -11.44 60.48
CA LYS A 13 -8.94 -10.67 60.00
C LYS A 13 -8.87 -10.58 58.47
N ARG A 14 -9.90 -11.07 57.77
CA ARG A 14 -10.01 -10.94 56.32
C ARG A 14 -10.15 -9.45 55.95
N ALA A 15 -9.13 -8.88 55.32
CA ALA A 15 -9.21 -7.55 54.74
C ALA A 15 -10.10 -7.60 53.50
N MET A 16 -11.19 -6.83 53.49
CA MET A 16 -12.01 -6.67 52.28
C MET A 16 -11.27 -5.76 51.32
N VAL A 17 -11.00 -6.27 50.13
CA VAL A 17 -10.36 -5.53 49.04
C VAL A 17 -11.46 -5.02 48.11
N LYS A 18 -11.33 -3.78 47.62
CA LYS A 18 -12.24 -3.26 46.60
C LYS A 18 -12.12 -4.12 45.34
N ALA A 19 -13.24 -4.63 44.85
CA ALA A 19 -13.32 -5.47 43.66
C ALA A 19 -14.41 -4.94 42.73
N TYR A 20 -14.25 -5.17 41.43
CA TYR A 20 -15.25 -4.84 40.42
C TYR A 20 -16.33 -5.92 40.36
N SER A 21 -17.57 -5.52 40.07
CA SER A 21 -18.66 -6.45 39.83
C SER A 21 -18.52 -7.13 38.46
N LEU A 22 -19.05 -8.36 38.35
CA LEU A 22 -19.07 -9.11 37.09
C LEU A 22 -19.76 -8.30 35.97
N THR A 23 -20.80 -7.55 36.30
CA THR A 23 -21.57 -6.72 35.36
C THR A 23 -20.76 -5.52 34.86
N GLU A 24 -19.96 -4.87 35.71
CA GLU A 24 -19.07 -3.78 35.27
C GLU A 24 -18.03 -4.29 34.28
N ILE A 25 -17.42 -5.44 34.57
CA ILE A 25 -16.44 -6.06 33.66
C ILE A 25 -17.10 -6.48 32.33
N LEU A 26 -18.33 -7.02 32.36
CA LEU A 26 -19.09 -7.38 31.15
C LEU A 26 -19.40 -6.18 30.26
N ILE A 27 -19.83 -5.06 30.85
CA ILE A 27 -20.15 -3.84 30.09
C ILE A 27 -18.88 -3.26 29.46
N VAL A 28 -17.76 -3.24 30.20
CA VAL A 28 -16.46 -2.76 29.68
C VAL A 28 -15.98 -3.62 28.51
N LEU A 29 -16.06 -4.96 28.63
CA LEU A 29 -15.72 -5.89 27.55
C LEU A 29 -16.59 -5.68 26.30
N CYS A 30 -17.89 -5.45 26.50
CA CYS A 30 -18.83 -5.17 25.41
C CYS A 30 -18.45 -3.88 24.65
N ILE A 31 -18.15 -2.79 25.38
CA ILE A 31 -17.76 -1.51 24.77
C ILE A 31 -16.44 -1.65 24.01
N ILE A 32 -15.43 -2.32 24.59
CA ILE A 32 -14.14 -2.57 23.91
C ILE A 32 -14.36 -3.40 22.63
N GLY A 33 -15.24 -4.41 22.66
CA GLY A 33 -15.57 -5.22 21.49
C GLY A 33 -16.16 -4.40 20.34
N ILE A 34 -17.11 -3.50 20.63
CA ILE A 34 -17.71 -2.60 19.62
C ILE A 34 -16.65 -1.66 19.04
N LEU A 35 -15.78 -1.09 19.88
CA LEU A 35 -14.72 -0.19 19.43
C LEU A 35 -13.71 -0.89 18.53
N LEU A 36 -13.33 -2.13 18.84
CA LEU A 36 -12.41 -2.92 17.99
C LEU A 36 -13.01 -3.20 16.61
N LEU A 37 -14.30 -3.49 16.53
CA LEU A 37 -14.99 -3.71 15.25
C LEU A 37 -15.07 -2.43 14.40
N MET A 38 -15.25 -1.27 15.03
CA MET A 38 -15.30 0.02 14.32
C MET A 38 -13.91 0.51 13.90
N VAL A 39 -12.88 0.14 14.65
CA VAL A 39 -11.50 0.60 14.43
C VAL A 39 -10.80 -0.16 13.32
N LEU A 40 -11.16 -1.42 13.03
CA LEU A 40 -10.52 -2.18 11.94
C LEU A 40 -10.82 -1.51 10.59
N PRO A 41 -9.85 -0.81 9.98
CA PRO A 41 -10.06 -0.19 8.69
C PRO A 41 -9.92 -1.27 7.60
N ASN A 42 -10.79 -1.19 6.59
CA ASN A 42 -10.71 -2.06 5.42
C ASN A 42 -9.49 -1.68 4.56
N GLN A 43 -8.37 -2.37 4.74
CA GLN A 43 -7.09 -2.03 4.12
C GLN A 43 -6.98 -2.41 2.64
N THR A 44 -8.00 -3.04 2.05
CA THR A 44 -7.88 -3.61 0.70
C THR A 44 -7.64 -2.56 -0.39
N SER A 45 -8.08 -1.30 -0.22
CA SER A 45 -7.83 -0.26 -1.23
C SER A 45 -6.48 0.45 -1.13
N VAL A 46 -5.67 0.22 -0.09
CA VAL A 46 -4.37 0.91 0.05
C VAL A 46 -3.30 0.30 -0.85
N ILE A 47 -3.42 -0.99 -1.18
CA ILE A 47 -2.46 -1.70 -2.04
C ILE A 47 -2.62 -1.27 -3.50
N GLY A 48 -3.86 -1.26 -4.01
CA GLY A 48 -4.15 -0.76 -5.37
C GLY A 48 -3.74 0.71 -5.53
N GLN A 49 -4.01 1.55 -4.53
CA GLN A 49 -3.54 2.94 -4.54
C GLN A 49 -2.01 3.06 -4.55
N ALA A 50 -1.29 2.26 -3.76
CA ALA A 50 0.17 2.27 -3.74
C ALA A 50 0.76 1.86 -5.10
N LYS A 51 0.19 0.82 -5.74
CA LYS A 51 0.57 0.36 -7.07
C LYS A 51 0.27 1.42 -8.15
N ALA A 52 -0.90 2.06 -8.11
CA ALA A 52 -1.22 3.18 -8.99
C ALA A 52 -0.23 4.35 -8.82
N ILE A 53 0.19 4.66 -7.58
CA ILE A 53 1.20 5.70 -7.33
C ILE A 53 2.56 5.31 -7.95
N GLU A 54 2.95 4.04 -7.91
CA GLU A 54 4.16 3.53 -8.55
C GLU A 54 4.11 3.74 -10.07
N ALA A 55 3.00 3.35 -10.72
CA ALA A 55 2.79 3.57 -12.15
C ALA A 55 2.86 5.06 -12.53
N GLN A 56 2.16 5.91 -11.77
CA GLN A 56 2.18 7.35 -11.97
C GLN A 56 3.58 7.95 -11.78
N ALA A 57 4.36 7.46 -10.81
CA ALA A 57 5.72 7.92 -10.58
C ALA A 57 6.64 7.58 -11.76
N MET A 58 6.58 6.35 -12.28
CA MET A 58 7.34 5.94 -13.47
C MET A 58 6.95 6.73 -14.72
N LEU A 59 5.65 6.91 -14.97
CA LEU A 59 5.16 7.73 -16.08
C LEU A 59 5.60 9.19 -15.99
N ASN A 60 5.65 9.76 -14.77
CA ASN A 60 6.20 11.10 -14.55
C ASN A 60 7.71 11.17 -14.83
N GLN A 61 8.47 10.11 -14.54
CA GLN A 61 9.88 10.05 -14.89
C GLN A 61 10.07 10.04 -16.40
N VAL A 62 9.32 9.19 -17.12
CA VAL A 62 9.34 9.17 -18.60
C VAL A 62 8.96 10.52 -19.18
N TYR A 63 7.91 11.18 -18.66
CA TYR A 63 7.55 12.53 -19.06
C TYR A 63 8.72 13.53 -18.92
N GLY A 64 9.45 13.46 -17.80
CA GLY A 64 10.62 14.30 -17.56
C GLY A 64 11.74 14.05 -18.57
N LEU A 65 12.00 12.77 -18.87
CA LEU A 65 13.01 12.36 -19.86
C LEU A 65 12.63 12.77 -21.27
N GLU A 66 11.36 12.59 -21.67
CA GLU A 66 10.83 13.01 -22.96
C GLU A 66 10.95 14.51 -23.17
N LYS A 67 10.61 15.29 -22.14
CA LYS A 67 10.74 16.74 -22.20
C LYS A 67 12.22 17.16 -22.34
N SER A 68 13.11 16.49 -21.62
CA SER A 68 14.57 16.71 -21.71
C SER A 68 15.11 16.33 -23.10
N HIS A 69 14.61 15.24 -23.69
CA HIS A 69 14.98 14.81 -25.04
C HIS A 69 14.45 15.80 -26.08
N PHE A 70 13.21 16.25 -25.97
CA PHE A 70 12.63 17.28 -26.83
C PHE A 70 13.42 18.59 -26.81
N TYR A 71 13.90 19.03 -25.64
CA TYR A 71 14.75 20.22 -25.56
C TYR A 71 16.13 20.06 -26.22
N ARG A 72 16.62 18.83 -26.37
CA ARG A 72 17.91 18.53 -27.01
C ARG A 72 17.78 18.27 -28.52
N HIS A 73 16.73 17.58 -28.93
CA HIS A 73 16.58 17.05 -30.29
C HIS A 73 15.36 17.59 -31.04
N SER A 74 14.53 18.42 -30.40
CA SER A 74 13.30 19.02 -30.94
C SER A 74 12.28 17.99 -31.44
N LYS A 75 12.32 16.77 -30.88
CA LYS A 75 11.39 15.67 -31.15
C LYS A 75 11.24 14.79 -29.91
N TYR A 76 10.08 14.15 -29.75
CA TYR A 76 9.92 13.06 -28.79
C TYR A 76 10.50 11.75 -29.38
N SER A 77 10.87 10.80 -28.54
CA SER A 77 11.39 9.51 -28.98
C SER A 77 10.38 8.40 -28.75
N SER A 78 10.32 7.41 -29.63
CA SER A 78 9.58 6.18 -29.36
C SER A 78 10.40 5.14 -28.61
N ASN A 79 11.68 5.42 -28.34
CA ASN A 79 12.61 4.46 -27.74
C ASN A 79 13.04 4.90 -26.33
N LEU A 80 12.65 4.11 -25.33
CA LEU A 80 13.01 4.30 -23.92
C LEU A 80 14.53 4.26 -23.68
N GLU A 81 15.28 3.49 -24.46
CA GLU A 81 16.75 3.44 -24.37
C GLU A 81 17.40 4.75 -24.82
N GLU A 82 16.86 5.40 -25.87
CA GLU A 82 17.33 6.71 -26.36
C GLU A 82 17.06 7.81 -25.33
N LEU A 83 15.98 7.67 -24.56
CA LEU A 83 15.63 8.53 -23.44
C LEU A 83 16.53 8.31 -22.21
N GLY A 84 17.25 7.18 -22.15
CA GLY A 84 18.01 6.76 -20.97
C GLY A 84 17.10 6.35 -19.81
N PHE A 85 15.89 5.88 -20.11
CA PHE A 85 15.01 5.32 -19.09
C PHE A 85 15.45 3.88 -18.80
N GLU A 86 15.87 3.64 -17.56
CA GLU A 86 16.22 2.30 -17.08
C GLU A 86 15.02 1.75 -16.29
N PRO A 87 14.19 0.87 -16.89
CA PRO A 87 13.12 0.23 -16.15
C PRO A 87 13.71 -0.70 -15.09
N GLU A 88 13.11 -0.71 -13.90
CA GLU A 88 13.38 -1.75 -12.92
C GLU A 88 12.88 -3.10 -13.44
N LEU A 89 13.61 -4.17 -13.10
CA LEU A 89 13.25 -5.52 -13.50
C LEU A 89 11.83 -5.84 -13.02
N THR A 90 11.04 -6.41 -13.92
CA THR A 90 9.66 -6.79 -13.61
C THR A 90 9.62 -7.97 -12.64
N VAL A 91 8.51 -8.16 -11.94
CA VAL A 91 8.31 -9.33 -11.05
C VAL A 91 8.52 -10.67 -11.77
N ASP A 92 8.20 -10.75 -13.06
CA ASP A 92 8.41 -11.94 -13.89
C ASP A 92 9.89 -12.23 -14.16
N GLU A 93 10.74 -11.20 -14.11
CA GLU A 93 12.18 -11.26 -14.33
C GLU A 93 12.96 -11.30 -13.01
N GLY A 94 12.27 -11.46 -11.86
CA GLY A 94 12.86 -11.53 -10.53
C GLY A 94 13.16 -10.18 -9.88
N GLY A 95 12.60 -9.09 -10.42
CA GLY A 95 12.66 -7.76 -9.82
C GLY A 95 11.42 -7.40 -8.99
N GLN A 96 11.24 -6.11 -8.73
CA GLN A 96 10.15 -5.59 -7.88
C GLN A 96 9.10 -4.79 -8.66
N ALA A 97 9.35 -4.46 -9.93
CA ALA A 97 8.45 -3.61 -10.70
C ALA A 97 7.15 -4.35 -11.07
N VAL A 98 6.02 -3.73 -10.75
CA VAL A 98 4.67 -4.26 -11.01
C VAL A 98 4.12 -3.77 -12.35
N TYR A 99 4.66 -2.68 -12.89
CA TYR A 99 4.22 -2.13 -14.17
C TYR A 99 5.36 -2.12 -15.19
N LYS A 100 4.99 -2.37 -16.44
CA LYS A 100 5.85 -2.24 -17.61
C LYS A 100 5.51 -0.95 -18.35
N ILE A 101 6.53 -0.15 -18.66
CA ILE A 101 6.37 1.09 -19.40
C ILE A 101 6.65 0.90 -20.89
N GLU A 102 5.79 1.47 -21.72
CA GLU A 102 5.92 1.50 -23.16
C GLU A 102 5.56 2.90 -23.71
N ILE A 103 6.15 3.29 -24.83
CA ILE A 103 5.75 4.50 -25.55
C ILE A 103 4.84 4.06 -26.69
N VAL A 104 3.57 4.45 -26.62
CA VAL A 104 2.53 4.08 -27.59
C VAL A 104 2.63 4.94 -28.84
N GLU A 105 2.89 6.23 -28.65
CA GLU A 105 3.03 7.18 -29.74
C GLU A 105 4.12 8.20 -29.41
N ALA A 106 4.97 8.51 -30.39
CA ALA A 106 5.92 9.61 -30.31
C ALA A 106 5.92 10.35 -31.65
N SER A 107 5.66 11.64 -31.59
CA SER A 107 5.67 12.57 -32.71
C SER A 107 6.61 13.73 -32.40
N ASN A 108 6.70 14.73 -33.29
CA ASN A 108 7.42 15.95 -32.98
C ASN A 108 6.68 16.81 -31.95
N ASP A 109 5.35 16.75 -31.91
CA ASP A 109 4.53 17.67 -31.10
C ASP A 109 3.86 17.01 -29.89
N SER A 110 3.78 15.67 -29.87
CA SER A 110 3.12 14.91 -28.82
C SER A 110 3.76 13.55 -28.59
N PHE A 111 3.56 13.01 -27.40
CA PHE A 111 3.84 11.63 -27.08
C PHE A 111 2.74 11.07 -26.18
N LEU A 112 2.61 9.75 -26.18
CA LEU A 112 1.76 8.99 -25.29
C LEU A 112 2.58 7.83 -24.73
N ALA A 113 2.76 7.80 -23.41
CA ALA A 113 3.39 6.69 -22.73
C ALA A 113 2.36 5.95 -21.87
N ARG A 114 2.48 4.62 -21.83
CA ARG A 114 1.56 3.71 -21.15
C ARG A 114 2.32 2.84 -20.15
N ALA A 115 1.73 2.66 -18.98
CA ALA A 115 2.15 1.74 -17.94
C ALA A 115 1.11 0.63 -17.84
N THR A 116 1.51 -0.61 -18.09
CA THR A 116 0.64 -1.79 -18.05
C THR A 116 1.10 -2.69 -16.92
N ALA A 117 0.18 -3.10 -16.03
CA ALA A 117 0.50 -4.04 -14.96
C ALA A 117 0.99 -5.38 -15.54
N THR A 118 2.02 -5.97 -14.94
CA THR A 118 2.58 -7.26 -15.37
C THR A 118 1.83 -8.46 -14.78
N SER A 119 1.15 -8.25 -13.67
CA SER A 119 0.36 -9.28 -12.99
C SER A 119 -1.06 -8.78 -12.76
N ASP A 120 -1.99 -9.73 -12.79
CA ASP A 120 -3.38 -9.53 -12.39
C ASP A 120 -3.43 -9.30 -10.87
N LEU A 121 -3.90 -8.13 -10.47
CA LEU A 121 -3.81 -7.62 -9.10
C LEU A 121 -5.00 -8.04 -8.23
N ASP A 122 -6.15 -8.29 -8.83
CA ASP A 122 -7.41 -8.64 -8.16
C ASP A 122 -8.00 -9.99 -8.63
N GLY A 123 -7.41 -10.60 -9.67
CA GLY A 123 -7.79 -11.92 -10.18
C GLY A 123 -8.91 -11.88 -11.22
N ASP A 124 -9.22 -10.72 -11.79
CA ASP A 124 -10.32 -10.54 -12.74
C ASP A 124 -9.93 -10.78 -14.21
N GLY A 125 -8.64 -10.97 -14.50
CA GLY A 125 -8.08 -11.17 -15.83
C GLY A 125 -7.85 -9.89 -16.65
N ILE A 126 -8.02 -8.70 -16.04
CA ILE A 126 -7.84 -7.38 -16.64
C ILE A 126 -6.62 -6.71 -16.01
N PHE A 127 -5.71 -6.22 -16.85
CA PHE A 127 -4.50 -5.56 -16.38
C PHE A 127 -4.73 -4.05 -16.23
N ASN A 128 -4.48 -3.53 -15.03
CA ASN A 128 -4.53 -2.10 -14.76
C ASN A 128 -3.57 -1.35 -15.69
N THR A 129 -4.08 -0.28 -16.31
CA THR A 129 -3.35 0.45 -17.35
C THR A 129 -3.48 1.95 -17.14
N TRP A 130 -2.33 2.61 -17.06
CA TRP A 130 -2.21 4.07 -16.93
C TRP A 130 -1.55 4.67 -18.15
N GLU A 131 -2.00 5.85 -18.56
CA GLU A 131 -1.40 6.60 -19.66
C GLU A 131 -1.03 8.01 -19.21
N ILE A 132 0.04 8.55 -19.79
CA ILE A 132 0.46 9.95 -19.65
C ILE A 132 0.68 10.58 -21.02
N ASP A 133 0.18 11.79 -21.19
CA ASP A 133 0.36 12.59 -22.41
C ASP A 133 1.45 13.67 -22.29
N SER A 134 1.74 14.34 -23.40
CA SER A 134 2.69 15.47 -23.44
C SER A 134 2.26 16.71 -22.63
N LYS A 135 1.01 16.76 -22.15
CA LYS A 135 0.47 17.80 -21.26
C LYS A 135 0.56 17.42 -19.79
N LYS A 136 1.14 16.25 -19.46
CA LYS A 136 1.24 15.70 -18.12
C LYS A 136 -0.12 15.33 -17.51
N MET A 137 -1.10 15.02 -18.35
CA MET A 137 -2.37 14.45 -17.91
C MET A 137 -2.18 12.95 -17.71
N LEU A 138 -2.41 12.49 -16.48
CA LEU A 138 -2.42 11.07 -16.12
C LEU A 138 -3.86 10.55 -16.18
N THR A 139 -4.08 9.51 -16.96
CA THR A 139 -5.39 8.88 -17.15
C THR A 139 -5.30 7.40 -16.86
N GLU A 140 -6.18 6.92 -15.98
CA GLU A 140 -6.42 5.49 -15.80
C GLU A 140 -7.33 5.02 -16.94
N VAL A 141 -6.79 4.22 -17.85
CA VAL A 141 -7.52 3.74 -19.04
C VAL A 141 -8.30 2.48 -18.72
N THR A 142 -7.73 1.64 -17.87
CA THR A 142 -8.37 0.39 -17.44
C THR A 142 -8.23 0.30 -15.94
N LYS A 143 -9.38 0.43 -15.28
CA LYS A 143 -9.51 0.43 -13.84
C LYS A 143 -9.82 -0.99 -13.35
N GLU A 144 -9.13 -1.38 -12.30
CA GLU A 144 -9.44 -2.52 -11.43
C GLU A 144 -10.48 -2.10 -10.37
#